data_AF-A0A8J5IYC1-F1
#
_entry.id   AF-A0A8J5IYC1-F1
#
_cell.length_a   1.000
_cell.length_b   1.000
_cell.length_c   1.000
_cell.angle_alpha   90.00
_cell.angle_beta   90.00
_cell.angle_gamma   90.00
#
_symmetry.space_group_name_H-M   'P 1'
#
loop_
_entity.id
_entity.type
_entity.pdbx_description
1 polymer ?
#
loop_
_entity_poly.entity_id
_entity_poly.type
_entity_poly.pdbx_seq_one_letter_code
_entity_poly.pdbx_strand_id
1 'polypeptide(L)'
;MHSVRKGATRFACSGSTGVPSIVSVCLRCGWSQGGTQDRYFRYEAAGDQFLGRVVAGMPVNDSKFAALPPHLSKRYETIVNSGVKNTFPGMDEDKTFCGILQRCLAPLVYHAEYFLDKLPSNHPLLSTYIFTNASVLHDLRAKLEDGETE
;
A
#
# COMPACT_ATOMS: atom_id res chain seq x y z
N MET A 1 -9.46 10.87 -20.17
CA MET A 1 -10.04 10.01 -19.13
C MET A 1 -10.80 10.91 -18.16
N HIS A 2 -12.14 10.86 -18.09
CA HIS A 2 -12.92 11.84 -17.31
C HIS A 2 -13.21 11.42 -15.86
N SER A 3 -12.87 10.19 -15.44
CA SER A 3 -13.04 9.72 -14.07
C SER A 3 -12.01 8.65 -13.75
N VAL A 4 -11.28 8.82 -12.64
CA VAL A 4 -10.29 7.86 -12.12
C VAL A 4 -10.91 6.48 -11.92
N ARG A 5 -12.13 6.44 -11.35
CA ARG A 5 -12.87 5.19 -11.10
C ARG A 5 -13.10 4.40 -12.39
N LYS A 6 -13.60 5.06 -13.44
CA LYS A 6 -13.85 4.43 -14.75
C LYS A 6 -12.55 3.96 -15.41
N GLY A 7 -11.46 4.72 -15.24
CA GLY A 7 -10.14 4.35 -15.72
C GLY A 7 -9.62 3.08 -15.05
N ALA A 8 -9.69 3.00 -13.73
CA ALA A 8 -9.28 1.84 -12.94
C ALA A 8 -10.08 0.58 -13.32
N THR A 9 -11.40 0.69 -13.49
CA THR A 9 -12.23 -0.44 -13.95
C THR A 9 -11.79 -0.92 -15.32
N ARG A 10 -11.56 0.00 -16.27
CA ARG A 10 -11.13 -0.37 -17.61
C ARG A 10 -9.78 -1.07 -17.57
N PHE A 11 -8.83 -0.53 -16.82
CA PHE A 11 -7.51 -1.13 -16.67
C PHE A 11 -7.57 -2.54 -16.10
N ALA A 12 -8.34 -2.75 -15.02
CA ALA A 12 -8.44 -4.04 -14.37
C ALA A 12 -9.23 -5.10 -15.18
N CYS A 13 -10.19 -4.67 -16.02
CA CYS A 13 -11.09 -5.58 -16.73
C CYS A 13 -10.85 -5.71 -18.23
N SER A 14 -10.00 -4.86 -18.85
CA SER A 14 -9.74 -4.94 -20.28
C SER A 14 -8.65 -5.94 -20.61
N GLY A 15 -8.93 -6.86 -21.55
CA GLY A 15 -7.89 -7.68 -22.18
C GLY A 15 -7.40 -8.90 -21.37
N SER A 16 -8.13 -9.33 -20.33
CA SER A 16 -7.78 -10.52 -19.53
C SER A 16 -8.97 -11.48 -19.45
N THR A 17 -8.70 -12.79 -19.37
CA THR A 17 -9.68 -13.82 -19.02
C THR A 17 -9.78 -14.05 -17.51
N GLY A 18 -8.82 -13.54 -16.73
CA GLY A 18 -8.79 -13.57 -15.27
C GLY A 18 -9.29 -12.27 -14.65
N VAL A 19 -10.46 -11.78 -15.10
CA VAL A 19 -11.02 -10.50 -14.63
C VAL A 19 -11.45 -10.61 -13.15
N PRO A 20 -11.17 -9.61 -12.31
CA PRO A 20 -11.69 -9.57 -10.95
C PRO A 20 -13.22 -9.70 -10.91
N SER A 21 -13.77 -10.24 -9.82
CA SER A 21 -15.22 -10.31 -9.63
C SER A 21 -15.86 -8.94 -9.83
N ILE A 22 -16.96 -8.90 -10.58
CA ILE A 22 -17.74 -7.68 -10.79
C ILE A 22 -18.20 -7.04 -9.47
N VAL A 23 -18.39 -7.87 -8.44
CA VAL A 23 -18.73 -7.45 -7.07
C VAL A 23 -17.60 -6.59 -6.49
N SER A 24 -16.36 -7.08 -6.55
CA SER A 24 -15.17 -6.35 -6.08
C SER A 24 -14.96 -5.05 -6.85
N VAL A 25 -15.19 -5.07 -8.17
CA VAL A 25 -15.10 -3.89 -9.03
C VAL A 25 -16.12 -2.82 -8.64
N CYS A 26 -17.39 -3.20 -8.52
CA CYS A 26 -18.46 -2.28 -8.14
C CYS A 26 -18.22 -1.69 -6.75
N LEU A 27 -17.79 -2.50 -5.78
CA LEU A 27 -17.47 -2.03 -4.43
C LEU A 27 -16.34 -1.00 -4.44
N ARG A 28 -15.22 -1.26 -5.13
CA ARG A 28 -14.10 -0.31 -5.25
C ARG A 28 -14.44 0.95 -6.05
N CYS A 29 -15.41 0.87 -6.95
CA CYS A 29 -15.91 2.04 -7.69
C CYS A 29 -16.98 2.83 -6.91
N GLY A 30 -17.46 2.31 -5.78
CA GLY A 30 -18.57 2.88 -5.03
C GLY A 30 -19.86 2.89 -5.86
N TRP A 31 -20.08 1.84 -6.66
CA TRP A 31 -21.30 1.63 -7.45
C TRP A 31 -22.21 0.67 -6.70
N SER A 32 -23.50 1.00 -6.60
CA SER A 32 -24.52 0.06 -6.10
C SER A 32 -24.67 -1.09 -7.09
N GLN A 33 -24.75 -2.33 -6.58
CA GLN A 33 -25.02 -3.50 -7.43
C GLN A 33 -26.53 -3.66 -7.68
N GLY A 34 -27.35 -3.02 -6.84
CA GLY A 34 -28.77 -2.80 -7.06
C GLY A 34 -29.65 -4.00 -6.67
N GLY A 35 -30.87 -3.70 -6.21
CA GLY A 35 -31.95 -4.66 -5.99
C GLY A 35 -31.53 -5.93 -5.23
N THR A 36 -31.68 -7.07 -5.89
CA THR A 36 -31.45 -8.41 -5.33
C THR A 36 -29.96 -8.77 -5.26
N GLN A 37 -29.11 -8.21 -6.12
CA GLN A 37 -27.70 -8.58 -6.25
C GLN A 37 -26.89 -8.24 -4.99
N ASP A 38 -27.10 -7.05 -4.40
CA ASP A 38 -26.46 -6.63 -3.14
C ASP A 38 -26.78 -7.59 -1.96
N ARG A 39 -27.89 -8.34 -2.02
CA ARG A 39 -28.30 -9.29 -0.96
C ARG A 39 -27.62 -10.67 -1.10
N TYR A 40 -27.28 -11.07 -2.32
CA TYR A 40 -26.77 -12.43 -2.60
C TYR A 40 -25.28 -12.47 -2.92
N PHE A 41 -24.71 -11.39 -3.44
CA PHE A 41 -23.27 -11.32 -3.66
C PHE A 41 -22.54 -10.88 -2.40
N ARG A 42 -21.68 -11.76 -1.89
CA ARG A 42 -20.88 -11.48 -0.71
C ARG A 42 -19.58 -10.81 -1.08
N TYR A 43 -19.10 -9.96 -0.18
CA TYR A 43 -17.75 -9.43 -0.25
C TYR A 43 -16.74 -10.56 -0.11
N GLU A 44 -15.92 -10.74 -1.14
CA GLU A 44 -14.80 -11.68 -1.14
C GLU A 44 -13.49 -10.92 -0.93
N ALA A 45 -12.88 -11.09 0.25
CA ALA A 45 -11.66 -10.38 0.63
C ALA A 45 -10.51 -10.65 -0.35
N ALA A 46 -10.39 -11.88 -0.85
CA ALA A 46 -9.39 -12.26 -1.85
C ALA A 46 -9.58 -11.51 -3.19
N GLY A 47 -10.83 -11.35 -3.63
CA GLY A 47 -11.15 -10.62 -4.86
C GLY A 47 -10.83 -9.13 -4.74
N ASP A 48 -11.06 -8.54 -3.57
CA ASP A 48 -10.70 -7.14 -3.30
C ASP A 48 -9.18 -6.91 -3.25
N GLN A 49 -8.43 -7.84 -2.65
CA GLN A 49 -6.98 -7.80 -2.63
C GLN A 49 -6.37 -7.96 -4.03
N PHE A 50 -6.86 -8.94 -4.81
CA PHE A 50 -6.47 -9.14 -6.20
C PHE A 50 -6.71 -7.87 -7.03
N LEU A 51 -7.94 -7.34 -7.00
CA LEU A 51 -8.29 -6.12 -7.71
C LEU A 51 -7.45 -4.91 -7.27
N GLY A 52 -7.19 -4.78 -5.96
CA GLY A 52 -6.35 -3.70 -5.43
C GLY A 52 -4.93 -3.72 -6.01
N ARG A 53 -4.32 -4.90 -6.09
CA ARG A 53 -2.98 -5.09 -6.67
C ARG A 53 -2.96 -4.88 -8.18
N VAL A 54 -3.99 -5.36 -8.90
CA VAL A 54 -4.15 -5.09 -10.33
C VAL A 54 -4.21 -3.58 -10.55
N VAL A 55 -5.09 -2.86 -9.85
CA VAL A 55 -5.23 -1.40 -10.02
C VAL A 55 -3.97 -0.63 -9.59
N ALA A 56 -3.19 -1.16 -8.66
CA ALA A 56 -1.87 -0.62 -8.29
C ALA A 56 -0.78 -0.85 -9.37
N GLY A 57 -1.10 -1.57 -10.45
CA GLY A 57 -0.19 -1.83 -11.57
C GLY A 57 0.77 -3.00 -11.33
N MET A 58 0.50 -3.86 -10.36
CA MET A 58 1.35 -5.03 -10.10
C MET A 58 1.19 -6.08 -11.22
N PRO A 59 2.29 -6.73 -11.65
CA PRO A 59 2.24 -7.76 -12.69
C PRO A 59 1.54 -9.02 -12.18
N VAL A 60 0.35 -9.33 -12.72
CA VAL A 60 -0.48 -10.47 -12.29
C VAL A 60 0.21 -11.82 -12.47
N ASN A 61 1.11 -11.93 -13.45
CA ASN A 61 1.83 -13.16 -13.76
C ASN A 61 3.15 -13.31 -12.99
N ASP A 62 3.47 -12.39 -12.08
CA ASP A 62 4.65 -12.50 -11.23
C ASP A 62 4.34 -13.35 -9.99
N SER A 63 5.24 -14.26 -9.64
CA SER A 63 5.22 -14.99 -8.37
C SER A 63 5.09 -14.06 -7.14
N LYS A 64 5.65 -12.85 -7.20
CA LYS A 64 5.59 -11.86 -6.12
C LYS A 64 4.26 -11.11 -6.08
N PHE A 65 3.34 -11.38 -7.00
CA PHE A 65 2.03 -10.71 -7.02
C PHE A 65 1.27 -10.91 -5.71
N ALA A 66 1.34 -12.11 -5.12
CA ALA A 66 0.67 -12.42 -3.86
C ALA A 66 1.49 -12.03 -2.61
N ALA A 67 2.75 -11.64 -2.76
CA ALA A 67 3.64 -11.35 -1.63
C ALA A 67 3.10 -10.21 -0.77
N LEU A 68 3.29 -10.32 0.54
CA LEU A 68 2.96 -9.24 1.47
C LEU A 68 3.79 -7.99 1.12
N PRO A 69 3.18 -6.79 1.15
CA PRO A 69 3.96 -5.57 1.00
C PRO A 69 4.98 -5.47 2.14
N PRO A 70 6.10 -4.74 1.94
CA PRO A 70 7.04 -4.41 2.99
C PRO A 70 6.32 -3.92 4.23
N HIS A 71 6.61 -4.51 5.38
CA HIS A 71 5.97 -4.12 6.64
C HIS A 71 6.98 -4.16 7.79
N LEU A 72 6.68 -3.38 8.83
CA LEU A 72 7.51 -3.31 10.02
C LEU A 72 6.97 -4.26 11.08
N SER A 73 7.86 -5.08 11.65
CA SER A 73 7.48 -6.08 12.64
C SER A 73 6.90 -5.42 13.89
N LYS A 74 5.80 -5.99 14.40
CA LYS A 74 5.24 -5.58 15.71
C LYS A 74 6.21 -5.79 16.87
N ARG A 75 7.21 -6.67 16.70
CA ARG A 75 8.26 -6.92 17.71
C ARG A 75 9.05 -5.66 18.08
N TYR A 76 9.13 -4.69 17.16
CA TYR A 76 9.89 -3.45 17.33
C TYR A 76 9.00 -2.22 17.43
N GLU A 77 7.78 -2.38 17.96
CA GLU A 77 6.75 -1.34 18.01
C GLU A 77 7.24 -0.01 18.61
N THR A 78 8.06 -0.04 19.66
CA THR A 78 8.58 1.18 20.29
C THR A 78 9.43 2.02 19.32
N ILE A 79 10.32 1.37 18.58
CA ILE A 79 11.22 2.01 17.61
C ILE A 79 10.42 2.47 16.38
N VAL A 80 9.51 1.62 15.91
CA VAL A 80 8.63 1.92 14.78
C VAL A 80 7.71 3.12 15.09
N ASN A 81 7.11 3.17 16.27
CA ASN A 81 6.24 4.27 16.68
C ASN A 81 7.02 5.58 16.85
N SER A 82 8.25 5.52 17.34
CA SER A 82 9.14 6.70 17.36
C SER A 82 9.44 7.19 15.94
N GLY A 83 9.74 6.27 15.02
CA GLY A 83 9.93 6.59 13.60
C GLY A 83 8.70 7.21 12.96
N VAL A 84 7.51 6.65 13.21
CA VAL A 84 6.23 7.18 12.73
C VAL A 84 5.99 8.59 13.25
N LYS A 85 6.13 8.82 14.56
CA LYS A 85 5.92 10.12 15.20
C LYS A 85 6.81 11.21 14.59
N ASN A 86 8.09 10.90 14.38
CA ASN A 86 9.04 11.87 13.85
C ASN A 86 8.87 12.10 12.34
N THR A 87 8.38 11.11 11.60
CA THR A 87 8.17 11.20 10.15
C THR A 87 6.83 11.85 9.79
N PHE A 88 5.80 11.62 10.60
CA PHE A 88 4.44 12.12 10.42
C PHE A 88 3.97 12.90 11.66
N PRO A 89 4.60 14.04 11.98
CA PRO A 89 4.28 14.79 13.19
C PRO A 89 2.81 15.25 13.18
N GLY A 90 2.12 15.06 14.30
CA GLY A 90 0.71 15.48 14.49
C GLY A 90 -0.33 14.48 13.95
N MET A 91 0.11 13.40 13.29
CA MET A 91 -0.79 12.30 12.88
C MET A 91 -0.72 11.09 13.81
N ASP A 92 0.26 11.05 14.72
CA ASP A 92 0.46 9.96 15.68
C ASP A 92 -0.46 10.05 16.91
N GLU A 93 -1.12 11.19 17.13
CA GLU A 93 -2.04 11.41 18.25
C GLU A 93 -3.28 10.49 18.17
N ASP A 94 -3.71 10.16 16.96
CA ASP A 94 -4.82 9.24 16.73
C ASP A 94 -4.30 7.80 16.56
N LYS A 95 -4.55 6.98 17.59
CA LYS A 95 -4.19 5.55 17.60
C LYS A 95 -4.79 4.77 16.43
N THR A 96 -5.90 5.23 15.87
CA THR A 96 -6.57 4.61 14.72
C THR A 96 -5.72 4.73 13.45
N PHE A 97 -4.96 5.81 13.32
CA PHE A 97 -4.07 6.05 12.18
C PHE A 97 -2.70 5.43 12.33
N CYS A 98 -2.26 5.13 13.55
CA CYS A 98 -0.92 4.58 13.81
C CYS A 98 -0.61 3.36 12.91
N GLY A 99 -1.53 2.41 12.79
CA GLY A 99 -1.35 1.24 11.92
C GLY A 99 -1.29 1.57 10.42
N ILE A 100 -1.94 2.65 9.98
CA ILE A 100 -1.87 3.13 8.59
C ILE A 100 -0.51 3.80 8.37
N LEU A 101 -0.08 4.67 9.30
CA LEU A 101 1.20 5.38 9.20
C LEU A 101 2.39 4.42 9.22
N GLN A 102 2.33 3.34 10.00
CA GLN A 102 3.33 2.26 9.96
C GLN A 102 3.43 1.63 8.56
N ARG A 103 2.28 1.38 7.92
CA ARG A 103 2.21 0.84 6.55
C ARG A 103 2.64 1.86 5.48
N CYS A 104 2.54 3.15 5.76
CA CYS A 104 3.09 4.20 4.91
C CYS A 104 4.60 4.37 5.11
N LEU A 105 5.11 4.16 6.33
CA LEU A 105 6.54 4.26 6.65
C LEU A 105 7.34 3.13 5.99
N ALA A 106 6.84 1.90 6.05
CA ALA A 106 7.54 0.73 5.53
C ALA A 106 8.00 0.85 4.06
N PRO A 107 7.16 1.23 3.07
CA PRO A 107 7.60 1.38 1.68
C PRO A 107 8.58 2.54 1.49
N LEU A 108 8.52 3.60 2.32
CA LEU A 108 9.51 4.68 2.28
C LEU A 108 10.90 4.19 2.69
N VAL A 109 10.96 3.34 3.72
CA VAL A 109 12.20 2.72 4.19
C VAL A 109 12.72 1.69 3.19
N TYR A 110 11.85 0.82 2.68
CA TYR A 110 12.21 -0.22 1.71
C TYR A 110 12.77 0.36 0.41
N HIS A 111 12.16 1.43 -0.11
CA HIS A 111 12.58 2.09 -1.35
C HIS A 111 13.50 3.31 -1.13
N ALA A 112 14.12 3.45 0.04
CA ALA A 112 14.88 4.66 0.37
C ALA A 112 16.02 4.95 -0.62
N GLU A 113 16.76 3.92 -1.04
CA GLU A 113 17.84 4.05 -2.04
C GLU A 113 17.31 4.53 -3.38
N TYR A 114 16.16 4.01 -3.82
CA TYR A 114 15.51 4.44 -5.07
C TYR A 114 15.13 5.92 -5.02
N PHE A 115 14.58 6.39 -3.89
CA PHE A 115 14.24 7.80 -3.72
C PHE A 115 15.48 8.70 -3.69
N LEU A 116 16.56 8.27 -3.04
CA LEU A 116 17.81 9.01 -3.00
C LEU A 116 18.49 9.11 -4.37
N ASP A 117 18.37 8.08 -5.21
CA ASP A 117 18.91 8.07 -6.58
C ASP A 117 18.06 8.87 -7.57
N LYS A 118 16.71 8.79 -7.45
CA LYS A 118 15.80 9.36 -8.46
C LYS A 118 15.25 10.73 -8.16
N LEU A 119 15.19 11.14 -6.89
CA LEU A 119 14.64 12.44 -6.52
C LEU A 119 15.76 13.49 -6.48
N PRO A 120 15.46 14.74 -6.87
CA PRO A 120 16.42 15.82 -6.72
C PRO A 120 16.69 16.07 -5.24
N SER A 121 17.89 16.54 -4.90
CA SER A 121 18.32 16.78 -3.53
C SER A 121 17.47 17.78 -2.75
N ASN A 122 16.71 18.64 -3.44
CA ASN A 122 15.78 19.60 -2.84
C ASN A 122 14.34 19.07 -2.68
N HIS A 123 14.10 17.79 -2.98
CA HIS A 123 12.75 17.22 -2.92
C HIS A 123 12.25 17.17 -1.46
N PRO A 124 11.01 17.64 -1.16
CA PRO A 124 10.49 17.71 0.21
C PRO A 124 10.52 16.38 0.97
N LEU A 125 10.35 15.25 0.26
CA LEU A 125 10.47 13.91 0.85
C LEU A 125 11.84 13.69 1.50
N LEU A 126 12.93 14.13 0.86
CA LEU A 126 14.29 13.94 1.37
C LEU A 126 14.60 14.83 2.57
N SER A 127 13.79 15.87 2.81
CA SER A 127 13.84 16.70 4.00
C SER A 127 13.13 16.09 5.21
N THR A 128 12.43 14.95 5.04
CA THR A 128 11.75 14.29 6.16
C THR A 128 12.73 13.58 7.10
N TYR A 129 12.28 13.29 8.32
CA TYR A 129 13.12 12.74 9.40
C TYR A 129 13.89 11.48 9.01
N ILE A 130 13.26 10.56 8.28
CA ILE A 130 13.86 9.28 7.88
C ILE A 130 14.99 9.43 6.86
N PHE A 131 14.97 10.46 6.01
CA PHE A 131 16.01 10.68 4.99
C PHE A 131 17.13 11.60 5.48
N THR A 132 16.87 12.39 6.53
CA THR A 132 17.88 13.24 7.17
C THR A 132 18.67 12.53 8.29
N ASN A 133 18.18 11.39 8.81
CA ASN A 133 18.83 10.61 9.86
C ASN A 133 19.22 9.21 9.38
N ALA A 134 20.46 9.06 8.92
CA ALA A 134 20.96 7.79 8.36
C ALA A 134 20.94 6.62 9.36
N SER A 135 21.18 6.87 10.65
CA SER A 135 21.13 5.84 11.70
C SER A 135 19.71 5.28 11.87
N VAL A 136 18.71 6.16 11.92
CA VAL A 136 17.29 5.77 12.03
C VAL A 136 16.84 4.99 10.81
N LEU A 137 17.23 5.44 9.62
CA LEU A 137 16.89 4.74 8.39
C LEU A 137 17.47 3.33 8.37
N HIS A 138 18.75 3.19 8.73
CA HIS A 138 19.42 1.90 8.85
C HIS A 138 18.73 1.00 9.89
N ASP A 139 18.40 1.55 11.05
CA ASP A 139 17.73 0.83 12.12
C ASP A 139 16.32 0.36 11.72
N LEU A 140 15.54 1.19 11.04
CA LEU A 140 14.21 0.82 10.54
C LEU A 140 14.31 -0.22 9.43
N ARG A 141 15.31 -0.12 8.55
CA ARG A 141 15.54 -1.10 7.49
C ARG A 141 15.88 -2.48 8.04
N ALA A 142 16.65 -2.55 9.12
CA ALA A 142 16.95 -3.82 9.81
C ALA A 142 15.71 -4.49 10.46
N LYS A 143 14.58 -3.79 10.55
CA LYS A 143 13.32 -4.23 11.19
C LYS A 143 12.20 -4.49 10.18
N LEU A 144 12.54 -4.38 8.90
CA LEU A 144 11.61 -4.52 7.80
C LEU A 144 11.48 -6.02 7.45
N GLU A 145 10.24 -6.48 7.34
CA GLU A 145 9.89 -7.82 6.91
C GLU A 145 9.37 -7.73 5.48
N ASP A 146 10.11 -8.35 4.56
CA ASP A 146 9.71 -8.54 3.17
C ASP A 146 9.01 -9.89 3.05
N GLY A 147 7.94 -9.97 2.25
CA GLY A 147 7.19 -11.21 2.03
C GLY A 147 7.94 -12.29 1.23
N GLU A 148 9.28 -12.32 1.30
CA GLU A 148 10.16 -13.28 0.62
C GLU A 148 10.47 -14.55 1.45
N THR A 149 9.89 -14.71 2.64
CA THR A 149 10.01 -15.96 3.40
C THR A 149 8.81 -16.88 3.16
N GLU A 150 8.90 -17.68 2.10
CA GLU A 150 8.59 -19.12 2.05
C GLU A 150 9.17 -19.76 0.78
#